data_AF-A0A409X8B3-F1
#
_entry.id   AF-A0A409X8B3-F1
#
_cell.length_a   1.000
_cell.length_b   1.000
_cell.length_c   1.000
_cell.angle_alpha   90.00
_cell.angle_beta   90.00
_cell.angle_gamma   90.00
#
_symmetry.space_group_name_H-M   'P 1'
#
loop_
_entity.id
_entity.type
_entity.pdbx_description
1 polymer ?
#
loop_
_entity_poly.entity_id
_entity_poly.type
_entity_poly.pdbx_seq_one_letter_code
_entity_poly.pdbx_strand_id
1 'polypeptide(L)'
;MDPMQGLSESEFHQPFRGAFLDLVKCHFHAYKTGRVLYHDISENNFMIYQLGQTDKDDSTPGIKSKWTIKEPSHGILNDFDMAVILNEDGQITSDPLSQQHVTGTLLFMACDLLQSQEIRAFQQRTVPAIPKGHLYRHDLESFFYILIWAASCCDLSTGAQLPLPSQSPLRSWSDGNWDAFAAKICFYHGCLRNYELGIRPEWQDLWDEQIEPLFAMFLVGLNAQEEAQIDKKTNFDYATCGGRITFEKFMLAIRQTPPGENPIT
;
A
#
# COMPACT_ATOMS: atom_id res chain seq x y z
N MET A 1 -30.20 28.39 2.90
CA MET A 1 -29.59 27.71 1.74
C MET A 1 -28.30 27.10 2.24
N ASP A 2 -28.23 25.77 2.23
CA ASP A 2 -27.08 25.01 2.68
C ASP A 2 -25.94 25.14 1.63
N PRO A 3 -24.75 25.66 1.98
CA PRO A 3 -23.66 25.88 1.03
C PRO A 3 -22.98 24.59 0.54
N MET A 4 -23.51 23.41 0.88
CA MET A 4 -22.97 22.08 0.56
C MET A 4 -23.55 21.44 -0.72
N GLN A 5 -24.46 22.11 -1.43
CA GLN A 5 -25.26 21.46 -2.50
C GLN A 5 -24.67 21.53 -3.92
N GLY A 6 -23.34 21.50 -4.09
CA GLY A 6 -22.75 21.80 -5.41
C GLY A 6 -21.41 21.17 -5.78
N LEU A 7 -20.82 20.30 -4.97
CA LEU A 7 -19.68 19.50 -5.39
C LEU A 7 -20.19 18.07 -5.62
N SER A 8 -19.99 17.54 -6.81
CA SER A 8 -20.31 16.13 -7.08
C SER A 8 -19.43 15.25 -6.19
N GLU A 9 -19.95 14.12 -5.73
CA GLU A 9 -19.24 13.13 -4.90
C GLU A 9 -17.86 12.78 -5.50
N SER A 10 -17.74 12.80 -6.83
CA SER A 10 -16.51 12.57 -7.59
C SER A 10 -15.39 13.62 -7.38
N GLU A 11 -15.70 14.86 -7.01
CA GLU A 11 -14.72 15.93 -6.83
C GLU A 11 -13.96 15.85 -5.49
N PHE A 12 -14.49 15.10 -4.52
CA PHE A 12 -13.87 14.94 -3.19
C PHE A 12 -12.72 13.94 -3.15
N HIS A 13 -12.72 12.93 -4.03
CA HIS A 13 -11.69 11.87 -4.04
C HIS A 13 -10.48 12.16 -4.91
N GLN A 14 -10.61 13.07 -5.89
CA GLN A 14 -9.52 13.36 -6.83
C GLN A 14 -8.21 13.78 -6.15
N PRO A 15 -8.21 14.62 -5.09
CA PRO A 15 -6.99 14.99 -4.39
C PRO A 15 -6.24 13.78 -3.81
N PHE A 16 -6.96 12.88 -3.13
CA PHE A 16 -6.36 11.67 -2.55
C PHE A 16 -5.90 10.70 -3.65
N ARG A 17 -6.74 10.44 -4.66
CA ARG A 17 -6.39 9.54 -5.78
C ARG A 17 -5.15 10.01 -6.52
N GLY A 18 -5.03 11.32 -6.76
CA GLY A 18 -3.85 11.93 -7.37
C GLY A 18 -2.60 11.76 -6.50
N ALA A 19 -2.70 12.12 -5.22
CA ALA A 19 -1.57 11.98 -4.30
C ALA A 19 -1.13 10.51 -4.12
N PHE A 20 -2.06 9.58 -3.95
CA PHE A 20 -1.74 8.15 -3.87
C PHE A 20 -1.04 7.65 -5.13
N LEU A 21 -1.48 8.09 -6.31
CA LEU A 21 -0.86 7.74 -7.57
C LEU A 21 0.58 8.27 -7.68
N ASP A 22 0.83 9.48 -7.20
CA ASP A 22 2.19 10.05 -7.16
C ASP A 22 3.10 9.23 -6.25
N LEU A 23 2.62 8.79 -5.08
CA LEU A 23 3.38 7.94 -4.16
C LEU A 23 3.78 6.61 -4.82
N VAL A 24 2.82 5.93 -5.45
CA VAL A 24 3.05 4.64 -6.12
C VAL A 24 4.02 4.77 -7.30
N LYS A 25 3.92 5.86 -8.07
CA LYS A 25 4.88 6.17 -9.16
C LYS A 25 6.26 6.54 -8.63
N CYS A 26 6.33 7.35 -7.58
CA CYS A 26 7.59 7.74 -6.94
C CYS A 26 8.33 6.49 -6.44
N HIS A 27 7.62 5.60 -5.74
CA HIS A 27 8.12 4.31 -5.30
C HIS A 27 8.64 3.46 -6.47
N PHE A 28 7.88 3.37 -7.57
CA PHE A 28 8.32 2.65 -8.75
C PHE A 28 9.61 3.23 -9.36
N HIS A 29 9.74 4.55 -9.45
CA HIS A 29 10.96 5.17 -9.96
C HIS A 29 12.16 4.99 -9.01
N ALA A 30 11.94 5.05 -7.70
CA ALA A 30 12.97 4.74 -6.71
C ALA A 30 13.48 3.31 -6.87
N TYR A 31 12.58 2.34 -7.06
CA TYR A 31 12.95 0.95 -7.31
C TYR A 31 13.60 0.74 -8.67
N LYS A 32 12.95 1.18 -9.76
CA LYS A 32 13.36 0.87 -11.13
C LYS A 32 14.63 1.60 -11.55
N THR A 33 14.73 2.90 -11.22
CA THR A 33 15.84 3.76 -11.63
C THR A 33 16.86 3.90 -10.51
N GLY A 34 16.39 4.12 -9.28
CA GLY A 34 17.25 4.29 -8.11
C GLY A 34 17.81 2.98 -7.56
N ARG A 35 17.24 1.82 -7.92
CA ARG A 35 17.56 0.51 -7.34
C ARG A 35 17.40 0.52 -5.82
N VAL A 36 16.33 1.15 -5.33
CA VAL A 36 16.03 1.28 -3.91
C VAL A 36 14.74 0.51 -3.59
N LEU A 37 14.79 -0.41 -2.62
CA LEU A 37 13.59 -0.95 -1.97
C LEU A 37 13.26 -0.11 -0.74
N TYR A 38 11.98 0.18 -0.53
CA TYR A 38 11.57 1.18 0.46
C TYR A 38 11.48 0.63 1.88
N HIS A 39 10.91 -0.57 2.03
CA HIS A 39 10.83 -1.35 3.27
C HIS A 39 9.89 -0.85 4.37
N ASP A 40 9.52 0.42 4.37
CA ASP A 40 8.66 0.99 5.43
C ASP A 40 7.50 1.81 4.88
N ILE A 41 6.69 1.23 4.00
CA ILE A 41 5.46 1.87 3.54
C ILE A 41 4.44 1.95 4.70
N SER A 42 4.21 3.16 5.19
CA SER A 42 3.28 3.47 6.29
C SER A 42 2.55 4.80 6.08
N GLU A 43 1.49 5.05 6.84
CA GLU A 43 0.73 6.29 6.84
C GLU A 43 1.56 7.52 7.24
N ASN A 44 2.54 7.34 8.15
CA ASN A 44 3.39 8.44 8.62
C ASN A 44 4.41 8.89 7.57
N ASN A 45 4.69 8.03 6.59
CA ASN A 45 5.68 8.25 5.54
C ASN A 45 5.06 8.89 4.28
N PHE A 46 3.73 9.12 4.30
CA PHE A 46 2.98 9.70 3.20
C PHE A 46 2.60 11.14 3.50
N MET A 47 3.07 12.05 2.68
CA MET A 47 2.68 13.46 2.75
C MET A 47 1.79 13.80 1.55
N ILE A 48 0.65 14.44 1.82
CA ILE A 48 -0.18 15.05 0.79
C ILE A 48 0.13 16.55 0.78
N TYR A 49 0.80 17.01 -0.27
CA TYR A 49 1.16 18.40 -0.48
C TYR A 49 0.10 19.09 -1.34
N GLN A 50 -0.35 20.28 -0.90
CA GLN A 50 -1.29 21.09 -1.67
C GLN A 50 -0.87 22.57 -1.64
N LEU A 51 -0.53 23.08 -2.84
CA LEU A 51 -0.03 24.44 -3.03
C LEU A 51 -0.97 25.48 -2.43
N GLY A 52 -0.44 26.35 -1.56
CA GLY A 52 -1.18 27.41 -0.88
C GLY A 52 -2.02 26.97 0.33
N GLN A 53 -2.03 25.67 0.66
CA GLN A 53 -2.54 25.16 1.94
C GLN A 53 -1.41 24.69 2.84
N THR A 54 -0.57 23.77 2.35
CA THR A 54 0.55 23.21 3.11
C THR A 54 1.73 24.17 3.21
N ASP A 55 1.78 25.21 2.37
CA ASP A 55 2.84 26.24 2.40
C ASP A 55 2.55 27.40 3.35
N LYS A 56 1.36 27.43 3.97
CA LYS A 56 1.00 28.50 4.89
C LYS A 56 1.69 28.27 6.23
N ASP A 57 2.52 29.23 6.60
CA ASP A 57 3.07 29.32 7.94
C ASP A 57 1.92 29.55 8.94
N ASP A 58 1.88 28.74 10.00
CA ASP A 58 0.85 28.72 11.06
C ASP A 58 0.74 30.07 11.81
N SER A 59 1.66 30.99 11.52
CA SER A 59 1.75 32.34 12.04
C SER A 59 0.76 33.35 11.42
N THR A 60 -0.05 32.97 10.42
CA THR A 60 -1.10 33.84 9.85
C THR A 60 -2.53 33.38 10.21
N PRO A 61 -3.14 33.92 11.28
CA PRO A 61 -4.51 33.59 11.61
C PRO A 61 -5.46 34.31 10.65
N GLY A 62 -6.37 33.57 10.01
CA GLY A 62 -7.64 34.18 9.60
C GLY A 62 -8.25 33.84 8.25
N ILE A 63 -7.76 32.87 7.47
CA ILE A 63 -8.52 32.40 6.30
C ILE A 63 -8.54 30.87 6.27
N LYS A 64 -9.56 30.27 6.92
CA LYS A 64 -10.03 28.93 6.57
C LYS A 64 -10.65 29.05 5.18
N SER A 65 -9.81 28.97 4.15
CA SER A 65 -10.28 28.92 2.77
C SER A 65 -11.09 27.65 2.61
N LYS A 66 -12.41 27.80 2.49
CA LYS A 66 -13.33 26.79 1.98
C LYS A 66 -12.64 26.10 0.80
N TRP A 67 -12.56 24.76 0.83
CA TRP A 67 -11.95 23.92 -0.21
C TRP A 67 -12.22 24.51 -1.60
N THR A 68 -11.25 25.21 -2.15
CA THR A 68 -11.33 25.71 -3.52
C THR A 68 -10.35 24.85 -4.28
N ILE A 69 -10.88 23.80 -4.90
CA ILE A 69 -10.18 22.77 -5.68
C ILE A 69 -9.55 23.41 -6.92
N LYS A 70 -8.53 24.26 -6.74
CA LYS A 70 -7.87 24.93 -7.87
C LYS A 70 -6.53 24.32 -8.24
N GLU A 71 -5.82 23.73 -7.29
CA GLU A 71 -4.52 23.11 -7.53
C GLU A 71 -4.53 21.62 -7.13
N PRO A 72 -3.95 20.73 -7.96
CA PRO A 72 -3.88 19.30 -7.67
C PRO A 72 -3.05 19.04 -6.41
N SER A 73 -3.47 18.04 -5.63
CA SER A 73 -2.69 17.54 -4.50
C SER A 73 -1.64 16.55 -4.99
N HIS A 74 -0.44 16.66 -4.44
CA HIS A 74 0.70 15.83 -4.80
C HIS A 74 1.07 14.91 -3.64
N GLY A 75 1.38 13.67 -3.96
CA GLY A 75 1.90 12.71 -2.99
C GLY A 75 3.41 12.79 -2.89
N ILE A 76 3.94 12.89 -1.68
CA ILE A 76 5.38 12.88 -1.42
C ILE A 76 5.69 11.71 -0.50
N LEU A 77 6.57 10.83 -0.98
CA LEU A 77 7.08 9.70 -0.22
C LEU A 77 8.31 10.17 0.57
N ASN A 78 8.24 10.11 1.89
CA ASN A 78 9.28 10.60 2.79
C ASN A 78 9.71 9.51 3.78
N ASP A 79 10.95 9.60 4.27
CA ASP A 79 11.58 8.65 5.19
C ASP A 79 12.15 7.41 4.49
N PHE A 80 13.33 7.60 3.89
CA PHE A 80 14.12 6.54 3.25
C PHE A 80 15.15 5.93 4.20
N ASP A 81 15.07 6.17 5.51
CA ASP A 81 16.10 5.72 6.46
C ASP A 81 16.15 4.18 6.58
N MET A 82 15.02 3.51 6.32
CA MET A 82 14.89 2.06 6.26
C MET A 82 15.12 1.48 4.86
N ALA A 83 15.29 2.33 3.85
CA ALA A 83 15.40 1.92 2.47
C ALA A 83 16.74 1.22 2.19
N VAL A 84 16.73 0.30 1.23
CA VAL A 84 17.87 -0.56 0.93
C VAL A 84 18.24 -0.49 -0.54
N ILE A 85 19.53 -0.30 -0.80
CA ILE A 85 20.08 -0.28 -2.15
C ILE A 85 20.25 -1.73 -2.66
N LEU A 86 19.82 -1.94 -3.90
CA LEU A 86 19.99 -3.18 -4.62
C LEU A 86 21.25 -3.15 -5.48
N ASN A 87 21.92 -4.30 -5.56
CA ASN A 87 22.99 -4.53 -6.50
C ASN A 87 22.47 -4.72 -7.93
N GLU A 88 23.37 -4.94 -8.88
CA GLU A 88 23.03 -5.15 -10.30
C GLU A 88 22.11 -6.33 -10.55
N ASP A 89 22.18 -7.37 -9.71
CA ASP A 89 21.35 -8.57 -9.80
C ASP A 89 20.00 -8.42 -9.09
N GLY A 90 19.66 -7.22 -8.60
CA GLY A 90 18.42 -6.94 -7.87
C GLY A 90 18.40 -7.52 -6.45
N GLN A 91 19.56 -7.91 -5.91
CA GLN A 91 19.72 -8.38 -4.54
C GLN A 91 20.15 -7.24 -3.63
N ILE A 92 19.76 -7.32 -2.37
CA ILE A 92 20.15 -6.37 -1.33
C ILE A 92 21.67 -6.39 -1.11
N THR A 93 22.29 -5.22 -0.97
CA THR A 93 23.73 -5.08 -0.72
C THR A 93 24.16 -5.32 0.73
N SER A 94 23.23 -5.29 1.69
CA SER A 94 23.48 -5.45 3.13
C SER A 94 23.16 -6.87 3.65
N ASP A 95 23.63 -7.20 4.87
CA ASP A 95 23.45 -8.54 5.47
C ASP A 95 21.96 -8.92 5.60
N PRO A 96 21.49 -10.05 5.05
CA PRO A 96 20.10 -10.51 5.16
C PRO A 96 19.55 -10.58 6.59
N LEU A 97 20.41 -10.77 7.59
CA LEU A 97 20.02 -10.79 9.01
C LEU A 97 19.56 -9.42 9.51
N SER A 98 20.09 -8.32 8.94
CA SER A 98 19.68 -6.95 9.29
C SER A 98 18.25 -6.62 8.85
N GLN A 99 17.69 -7.41 7.91
CA GLN A 99 16.31 -7.28 7.42
C GLN A 99 15.29 -8.15 8.16
N GLN A 100 15.74 -9.02 9.07
CA GLN A 100 14.82 -9.83 9.88
C GLN A 100 14.27 -9.07 11.08
N HIS A 101 14.80 -7.87 11.36
CA HIS A 101 14.18 -6.92 12.25
C HIS A 101 12.95 -6.35 11.55
N VAL A 102 11.81 -6.95 11.88
CA VAL A 102 10.47 -6.53 11.47
C VAL A 102 10.18 -5.17 12.12
N THR A 103 10.74 -4.10 11.56
CA THR A 103 10.47 -2.72 11.97
C THR A 103 9.58 -2.12 10.90
N GLY A 104 8.27 -2.27 11.10
CA GLY A 104 7.25 -1.66 10.26
C GLY A 104 5.92 -1.73 10.99
N THR A 105 5.02 -0.80 10.70
CA THR A 105 3.68 -0.80 11.29
C THR A 105 2.94 -2.07 10.84
N LEU A 106 2.63 -2.98 11.77
CA LEU A 106 1.99 -4.28 11.49
C LEU A 106 0.74 -4.16 10.59
N LEU A 107 0.02 -3.06 10.77
CA LEU A 107 -1.14 -2.69 9.98
C LEU A 107 -0.87 -2.73 8.48
N PHE A 108 0.28 -2.23 8.03
CA PHE A 108 0.64 -2.12 6.61
C PHE A 108 1.62 -3.19 6.14
N MET A 109 2.14 -4.02 7.05
CA MET A 109 3.11 -5.04 6.69
C MET A 109 2.52 -6.17 5.83
N ALA A 110 3.19 -6.53 4.74
CA ALA A 110 2.81 -7.64 3.86
C ALA A 110 2.62 -8.98 4.61
N CYS A 111 1.71 -9.84 4.12
CA CYS A 111 1.40 -11.13 4.75
C CYS A 111 2.64 -11.99 4.99
N ASP A 112 3.46 -12.14 3.95
CA ASP A 112 4.69 -12.92 4.03
C ASP A 112 5.61 -12.39 5.12
N LEU A 113 5.63 -11.07 5.35
CA LEU A 113 6.47 -10.38 6.34
C LEU A 113 5.95 -10.46 7.79
N LEU A 114 4.72 -10.94 8.00
CA LEU A 114 4.16 -11.19 9.34
C LEU A 114 4.34 -12.63 9.82
N GLN A 115 4.58 -13.58 8.90
CA GLN A 115 4.75 -14.99 9.25
C GLN A 115 5.99 -15.22 10.15
N SER A 116 5.93 -16.23 11.04
CA SER A 116 7.03 -16.53 11.96
C SER A 116 8.33 -16.88 11.22
N GLN A 117 9.47 -16.53 11.82
CA GLN A 117 10.79 -16.76 11.23
C GLN A 117 11.05 -18.25 11.02
N GLU A 118 10.57 -19.11 11.92
CA GLU A 118 10.73 -20.56 11.84
C GLU A 118 10.02 -21.13 10.61
N ILE A 119 8.80 -20.67 10.32
CA ILE A 119 8.04 -21.15 9.16
C ILE A 119 8.70 -20.68 7.86
N ARG A 120 9.14 -19.43 7.78
CA ARG A 120 9.88 -18.94 6.61
C ARG A 120 11.17 -19.71 6.39
N ALA A 121 11.94 -19.95 7.45
CA ALA A 121 13.16 -20.73 7.37
C ALA A 121 12.89 -22.17 6.90
N PHE A 122 11.77 -22.75 7.33
CA PHE A 122 11.34 -24.06 6.84
C PHE A 122 10.98 -24.03 5.34
N GLN A 123 10.16 -23.08 4.90
CA GLN A 123 9.78 -22.92 3.48
C GLN A 123 11.00 -22.70 2.57
N GLN A 124 11.95 -21.88 3.00
CA GLN A 124 13.19 -21.62 2.22
C GLN A 124 14.10 -22.85 2.15
N ARG A 125 14.11 -23.70 3.19
CA ARG A 125 14.85 -24.98 3.17
C ARG A 125 14.21 -25.99 2.23
N THR A 126 12.87 -26.00 2.12
CA THR A 126 12.14 -26.92 1.26
C THR A 126 12.09 -26.45 -0.19
N VAL A 127 12.04 -25.14 -0.42
CA VAL A 127 12.02 -24.49 -1.74
C VAL A 127 13.04 -23.36 -1.77
N PRO A 128 14.31 -23.65 -2.14
CA PRO A 128 15.39 -22.65 -2.15
C PRO A 128 15.18 -21.48 -3.11
N ALA A 129 14.23 -21.59 -4.05
CA ALA A 129 13.88 -20.54 -4.98
C ALA A 129 13.06 -19.40 -4.34
N ILE A 130 12.53 -19.58 -3.12
CA ILE A 130 11.83 -18.52 -2.40
C ILE A 130 12.86 -17.45 -1.96
N PRO A 131 12.71 -16.18 -2.38
CA PRO A 131 13.60 -15.12 -2.00
C PRO A 131 13.66 -14.92 -0.48
N LYS A 132 14.83 -14.47 -0.02
CA LYS A 132 15.03 -14.06 1.37
C LYS A 132 14.85 -12.55 1.47
N GLY A 133 14.11 -12.10 2.48
CA GLY A 133 13.94 -10.68 2.78
C GLY A 133 12.71 -10.06 2.14
N HIS A 134 12.69 -8.74 2.17
CA HIS A 134 11.63 -7.90 1.64
C HIS A 134 11.74 -7.81 0.11
N LEU A 135 10.60 -7.75 -0.57
CA LEU A 135 10.47 -7.70 -2.03
C LEU A 135 9.61 -6.51 -2.44
N TYR A 136 9.81 -6.01 -3.67
CA TYR A 136 8.99 -4.92 -4.22
C TYR A 136 7.47 -5.17 -4.12
N ARG A 137 7.03 -6.43 -4.27
CA ARG A 137 5.61 -6.80 -4.12
C ARG A 137 5.07 -6.63 -2.70
N HIS A 138 5.94 -6.65 -1.68
CA HIS A 138 5.55 -6.41 -0.30
C HIS A 138 5.21 -4.93 -0.10
N ASP A 139 6.03 -4.01 -0.63
CA ASP A 139 5.70 -2.57 -0.65
C ASP A 139 4.38 -2.31 -1.40
N LEU A 140 4.12 -2.98 -2.53
CA LEU A 140 2.82 -2.90 -3.22
C LEU A 140 1.65 -3.38 -2.36
N GLU A 141 1.83 -4.46 -1.60
CA GLU A 141 0.80 -4.97 -0.67
C GLU A 141 0.54 -3.96 0.46
N SER A 142 1.58 -3.29 0.95
CA SER A 142 1.46 -2.19 1.91
C SER A 142 0.67 -1.00 1.36
N PHE A 143 0.93 -0.58 0.11
CA PHE A 143 0.11 0.45 -0.56
C PHE A 143 -1.37 0.07 -0.62
N PHE A 144 -1.66 -1.20 -0.92
CA PHE A 144 -3.03 -1.70 -0.93
C PHE A 144 -3.67 -1.64 0.48
N TYR A 145 -2.95 -2.02 1.52
CA TYR A 145 -3.44 -1.90 2.90
C TYR A 145 -3.68 -0.46 3.34
N ILE A 146 -2.88 0.49 2.86
CA ILE A 146 -3.11 1.92 3.12
C ILE A 146 -4.42 2.41 2.49
N LEU A 147 -4.78 1.95 1.28
CA LEU A 147 -6.09 2.29 0.69
C LEU A 147 -7.25 1.81 1.55
N ILE A 148 -7.18 0.57 2.05
CA ILE A 148 -8.22 -0.01 2.90
C ILE A 148 -8.32 0.75 4.22
N TRP A 149 -7.19 1.01 4.86
CA TRP A 149 -7.13 1.79 6.09
C TRP A 149 -7.68 3.20 5.90
N ALA A 150 -7.27 3.91 4.84
CA ALA A 150 -7.74 5.25 4.53
C ALA A 150 -9.26 5.24 4.31
N ALA A 151 -9.78 4.28 3.54
CA ALA A 151 -11.22 4.13 3.32
C ALA A 151 -12.01 3.87 4.62
N SER A 152 -11.40 3.24 5.61
CA SER A 152 -12.03 2.96 6.90
C SER A 152 -11.98 4.11 7.91
N CYS A 153 -10.98 5.00 7.84
CA CYS A 153 -10.76 5.98 8.91
C CYS A 153 -10.56 7.43 8.46
N CYS A 154 -10.20 7.70 7.21
CA CYS A 154 -9.96 9.06 6.75
C CYS A 154 -11.26 9.78 6.41
N ASP A 155 -11.45 10.93 7.05
CA ASP A 155 -12.50 11.90 6.72
C ASP A 155 -12.03 12.80 5.57
N LEU A 156 -12.56 12.60 4.37
CA LEU A 156 -12.15 13.40 3.21
C LEU A 156 -12.58 14.87 3.29
N SER A 157 -13.62 15.18 4.07
CA SER A 157 -14.11 16.57 4.20
C SER A 157 -13.21 17.43 5.08
N THR A 158 -12.50 16.79 6.02
CA THR A 158 -11.64 17.48 7.00
C THR A 158 -10.18 17.07 6.91
N GLY A 159 -9.84 16.00 6.18
CA GLY A 159 -8.53 15.37 6.17
C GLY A 159 -8.21 14.63 7.48
N ALA A 160 -9.15 14.55 8.42
CA ALA A 160 -8.90 13.99 9.75
C ALA A 160 -8.95 12.46 9.75
N GLN A 161 -8.02 11.84 10.47
CA GLN A 161 -8.11 10.43 10.81
C GLN A 161 -9.10 10.24 11.97
N LEU A 162 -10.15 9.46 11.74
CA LEU A 162 -11.11 9.06 12.77
C LEU A 162 -10.72 7.72 13.41
N PRO A 163 -11.20 7.43 14.63
CA PRO A 163 -11.05 6.10 15.21
C PRO A 163 -11.72 5.03 14.34
N LEU A 164 -11.05 3.90 14.13
CA LEU A 164 -11.67 2.75 13.48
C LEU A 164 -12.92 2.30 14.25
N PRO A 165 -14.01 1.91 13.56
CA PRO A 165 -15.16 1.30 14.20
C PRO A 165 -14.75 0.15 15.14
N SER A 166 -15.47 -0.05 16.25
CA SER A 166 -15.13 -1.09 17.23
C SER A 166 -15.16 -2.50 16.64
N GLN A 167 -16.02 -2.72 15.65
CA GLN A 167 -16.16 -3.99 14.93
C GLN A 167 -15.30 -4.06 13.65
N SER A 168 -14.46 -3.05 13.39
CA SER A 168 -13.61 -3.05 12.20
C SER A 168 -12.60 -4.20 12.28
N PRO A 169 -12.54 -5.09 11.28
CA PRO A 169 -11.57 -6.18 11.26
C PRO A 169 -10.12 -5.67 11.20
N LEU A 170 -9.88 -4.43 10.76
CA LEU A 170 -8.55 -3.82 10.68
C LEU A 170 -7.87 -3.63 12.04
N ARG A 171 -8.64 -3.62 13.15
CA ARG A 171 -8.05 -3.53 14.51
C ARG A 171 -7.07 -4.68 14.77
N SER A 172 -7.46 -5.89 14.36
CA SER A 172 -6.64 -7.10 14.52
C SER A 172 -5.33 -7.08 13.72
N TRP A 173 -5.21 -6.19 12.73
CA TRP A 173 -3.97 -6.03 11.96
C TRP A 173 -2.88 -5.30 12.77
N SER A 174 -3.21 -4.75 13.95
CA SER A 174 -2.28 -4.02 14.82
C SER A 174 -1.98 -4.73 16.16
N ASP A 175 -2.65 -5.83 16.48
CA ASP A 175 -2.65 -6.42 17.83
C ASP A 175 -1.39 -7.28 18.11
N GLY A 176 -0.73 -7.82 17.08
CA GLY A 176 0.51 -8.59 17.17
C GLY A 176 0.84 -9.32 15.87
N ASN A 177 2.08 -9.79 15.68
CA ASN A 177 2.50 -10.38 14.40
C ASN A 177 1.64 -11.56 13.96
N TRP A 178 1.38 -12.52 14.87
CA TRP A 178 0.58 -13.70 14.55
C TRP A 178 -0.89 -13.35 14.32
N ASP A 179 -1.46 -12.47 15.14
CA ASP A 179 -2.85 -12.04 15.00
C ASP A 179 -3.06 -11.25 13.71
N ALA A 180 -2.13 -10.35 13.38
CA ALA A 180 -2.13 -9.61 12.13
C ALA A 180 -1.96 -10.54 10.91
N PHE A 181 -1.06 -11.52 11.00
CA PHE A 181 -0.90 -12.54 9.96
C PHE A 181 -2.21 -13.31 9.75
N ALA A 182 -2.78 -13.88 10.82
CA ALA A 182 -4.01 -14.65 10.75
C ALA A 182 -5.19 -13.81 10.23
N ALA A 183 -5.30 -12.56 10.67
CA ALA A 183 -6.34 -11.64 10.21
C ALA A 183 -6.23 -11.33 8.70
N LYS A 184 -5.02 -11.14 8.18
CA LYS A 184 -4.80 -10.88 6.75
C LYS A 184 -4.99 -12.14 5.90
N ILE A 185 -4.66 -13.33 6.42
CA ILE A 185 -5.05 -14.58 5.77
C ILE A 185 -6.57 -14.71 5.71
N CYS A 186 -7.28 -14.41 6.79
CA CYS A 186 -8.75 -14.37 6.83
C CYS A 186 -9.33 -13.30 5.90
N PHE A 187 -8.63 -12.20 5.66
CA PHE A 187 -9.04 -11.19 4.69
C PHE A 187 -9.07 -11.77 3.27
N TYR A 188 -8.00 -12.43 2.82
CA TYR A 188 -7.93 -12.99 1.48
C TYR A 188 -8.82 -14.22 1.27
N HIS A 189 -9.05 -15.03 2.31
CA HIS A 189 -9.84 -16.27 2.21
C HIS A 189 -11.26 -16.16 2.76
N GLY A 190 -11.60 -15.01 3.34
CA GLY A 190 -12.90 -14.73 3.91
C GLY A 190 -13.81 -13.97 2.95
N CYS A 191 -14.80 -13.29 3.53
CA CYS A 191 -15.72 -12.46 2.78
C CYS A 191 -15.21 -11.02 2.72
N LEU A 192 -14.76 -10.57 1.55
CA LEU A 192 -14.34 -9.18 1.31
C LEU A 192 -15.40 -8.15 1.76
N ARG A 193 -16.69 -8.48 1.61
CA ARG A 193 -17.82 -7.63 2.03
C ARG A 193 -17.81 -7.31 3.54
N ASN A 194 -17.20 -8.15 4.38
CA ASN A 194 -17.06 -7.84 5.80
C ASN A 194 -16.18 -6.60 6.06
N TYR A 195 -15.22 -6.34 5.17
CA TYR A 195 -14.33 -5.18 5.24
C TYR A 195 -14.99 -3.95 4.62
N GLU A 196 -15.75 -4.15 3.55
CA GLU A 196 -16.55 -3.09 2.91
C GLU A 196 -17.58 -2.48 3.87
N LEU A 197 -18.26 -3.30 4.68
CA LEU A 197 -19.18 -2.79 5.71
C LEU A 197 -18.52 -1.85 6.73
N GLY A 198 -17.20 -1.88 6.85
CA GLY A 198 -16.40 -1.05 7.75
C GLY A 198 -15.80 0.19 7.10
N ILE A 199 -15.99 0.42 5.79
CA ILE A 199 -15.53 1.65 5.15
C ILE A 199 -16.54 2.77 5.34
N ARG A 200 -16.08 4.00 5.18
CA ARG A 200 -16.97 5.15 5.23
C ARG A 200 -17.69 5.32 3.88
N PRO A 201 -18.98 5.69 3.86
CA PRO A 201 -19.79 5.74 2.64
C PRO A 201 -19.17 6.55 1.51
N GLU A 202 -18.51 7.67 1.84
CA GLU A 202 -17.83 8.49 0.85
C GLU A 202 -16.77 7.70 0.06
N TRP A 203 -16.11 6.69 0.64
CA TRP A 203 -15.08 5.92 -0.05
C TRP A 203 -15.61 4.79 -0.94
N GLN A 204 -16.93 4.61 -1.06
CA GLN A 204 -17.51 3.48 -1.81
C GLN A 204 -17.05 3.43 -3.27
N ASP A 205 -16.99 4.58 -3.96
CA ASP A 205 -16.51 4.62 -5.34
C ASP A 205 -15.04 4.19 -5.44
N LEU A 206 -14.18 4.59 -4.49
CA LEU A 206 -12.79 4.14 -4.48
C LEU A 206 -12.68 2.65 -4.16
N TRP A 207 -13.57 2.14 -3.30
CA TRP A 207 -13.64 0.72 -3.00
C TRP A 207 -13.92 -0.11 -4.26
N ASP A 208 -14.99 0.23 -4.96
CA ASP A 208 -15.44 -0.49 -6.17
C ASP A 208 -14.43 -0.36 -7.32
N GLU A 209 -13.81 0.81 -7.47
CA GLU A 209 -12.94 1.10 -8.61
C GLU A 209 -11.48 0.69 -8.42
N GLN A 210 -10.99 0.63 -7.17
CA GLN A 210 -9.57 0.42 -6.89
C GLN A 210 -9.31 -0.70 -5.87
N ILE A 211 -10.01 -0.73 -4.73
CA ILE A 211 -9.74 -1.73 -3.68
C ILE A 211 -10.18 -3.13 -4.10
N GLU A 212 -11.40 -3.30 -4.63
CA GLU A 212 -11.90 -4.62 -5.06
C GLU A 212 -11.06 -5.21 -6.22
N PRO A 213 -10.67 -4.45 -7.26
CA PRO A 213 -9.73 -4.93 -8.28
C PRO A 213 -8.34 -5.30 -7.73
N LEU A 214 -7.79 -4.49 -6.83
CA LEU A 214 -6.51 -4.80 -6.18
C LEU A 214 -6.61 -6.07 -5.34
N PHE A 215 -7.69 -6.23 -4.57
CA PHE A 215 -7.95 -7.45 -3.81
C PHE A 215 -7.90 -8.68 -4.72
N ALA A 216 -8.59 -8.65 -5.86
CA ALA A 216 -8.58 -9.75 -6.82
C ALA A 216 -7.17 -10.05 -7.36
N MET A 217 -6.39 -9.00 -7.66
CA MET A 217 -5.00 -9.15 -8.11
C MET A 217 -4.12 -9.83 -7.05
N PHE A 218 -4.17 -9.36 -5.80
CA PHE A 218 -3.38 -9.94 -4.71
C PHE A 218 -3.83 -11.37 -4.39
N LEU A 219 -5.14 -11.62 -4.31
CA LEU A 219 -5.68 -12.96 -4.06
C LEU A 219 -5.16 -13.98 -5.10
N VAL A 220 -5.26 -13.65 -6.39
CA VAL A 220 -4.80 -14.53 -7.46
C VAL A 220 -3.28 -14.73 -7.42
N GLY A 221 -2.52 -13.70 -7.08
CA GLY A 221 -1.06 -13.78 -6.93
C GLY A 221 -0.65 -14.67 -5.76
N LEU A 222 -1.19 -14.41 -4.57
CA LEU A 222 -0.84 -15.13 -3.34
C LEU A 222 -1.25 -16.61 -3.41
N ASN A 223 -2.42 -16.94 -3.97
CA ASN A 223 -2.82 -18.33 -4.20
C ASN A 223 -1.87 -19.06 -5.15
N ALA A 224 -1.46 -18.41 -6.24
CA ALA A 224 -0.50 -19.00 -7.17
C ALA A 224 0.87 -19.26 -6.51
N GLN A 225 1.30 -18.37 -5.62
CA GLN A 225 2.50 -18.59 -4.80
C GLN A 225 2.31 -19.80 -3.87
N GLU A 226 1.20 -19.88 -3.14
CA GLU A 226 0.92 -20.99 -2.22
C GLU A 226 0.90 -22.34 -2.94
N GLU A 227 0.19 -22.44 -4.07
CA GLU A 227 0.19 -23.64 -4.92
C GLU A 227 1.62 -24.02 -5.35
N ALA A 228 2.42 -23.05 -5.78
CA ALA A 228 3.81 -23.30 -6.15
C ALA A 228 4.66 -23.79 -4.98
N GLN A 229 4.44 -23.27 -3.76
CA GLN A 229 5.13 -23.74 -2.55
C GLN A 229 4.75 -25.19 -2.20
N ILE A 230 3.45 -25.53 -2.28
CA ILE A 230 2.95 -26.89 -2.05
C ILE A 230 3.58 -27.87 -3.05
N ASP A 231 3.60 -27.48 -4.33
CA ASP A 231 4.20 -28.26 -5.42
C ASP A 231 5.74 -28.24 -5.41
N LYS A 232 6.36 -27.43 -4.54
CA LYS A 232 7.82 -27.21 -4.45
C LYS A 232 8.46 -26.79 -5.79
N LYS A 233 7.79 -25.93 -6.55
CA LYS A 233 8.25 -25.47 -7.86
C LYS A 233 9.49 -24.60 -7.72
N THR A 234 10.60 -25.01 -8.33
CA THR A 234 11.87 -24.25 -8.29
C THR A 234 11.97 -23.18 -9.38
N ASN A 235 11.13 -23.26 -10.42
CA ASN A 235 11.10 -22.34 -11.56
C ASN A 235 9.96 -21.32 -11.49
N PHE A 236 9.24 -21.25 -10.36
CA PHE A 236 8.20 -20.25 -10.14
C PHE A 236 8.84 -18.93 -9.73
N ASP A 237 8.37 -17.82 -10.31
CA ASP A 237 8.81 -16.48 -9.91
C ASP A 237 8.12 -16.06 -8.61
N TYR A 238 8.73 -16.38 -7.47
CA TYR A 238 8.26 -15.97 -6.14
C TYR A 238 8.43 -14.47 -5.85
N ALA A 239 9.24 -13.76 -6.64
CA ALA A 239 9.41 -12.32 -6.46
C ALA A 239 8.18 -11.53 -6.92
N THR A 240 7.47 -12.04 -7.92
CA THR A 240 6.26 -11.39 -8.49
C THR A 240 5.01 -12.28 -8.46
N CYS A 241 5.06 -13.41 -7.77
CA CYS A 241 4.02 -14.43 -7.75
C CYS A 241 3.64 -14.94 -9.16
N GLY A 242 4.65 -15.27 -9.96
CA GLY A 242 4.49 -15.73 -11.34
C GLY A 242 4.03 -14.61 -12.28
N GLY A 243 4.54 -13.39 -12.08
CA GLY A 243 4.19 -12.20 -12.85
C GLY A 243 2.80 -11.66 -12.55
N ARG A 244 2.18 -12.02 -11.41
CA ARG A 244 0.81 -11.62 -11.04
C ARG A 244 0.76 -10.36 -10.20
N ILE A 245 1.79 -10.12 -9.39
CA ILE A 245 1.91 -8.92 -8.56
C ILE A 245 3.12 -8.14 -9.08
N THR A 246 2.83 -7.18 -9.95
CA THR A 246 3.80 -6.23 -10.49
C THR A 246 3.21 -4.82 -10.45
N PHE A 247 4.05 -3.81 -10.60
CA PHE A 247 3.61 -2.42 -10.68
C PHE A 247 2.63 -2.19 -11.83
N GLU A 248 2.90 -2.75 -13.01
CA GLU A 248 2.05 -2.59 -14.19
C GLU A 248 0.65 -3.17 -13.93
N LYS A 249 0.58 -4.36 -13.32
CA LYS A 249 -0.70 -4.96 -12.94
C LYS A 249 -1.42 -4.18 -11.85
N PHE A 250 -0.68 -3.65 -10.88
CA PHE A 250 -1.23 -2.77 -9.84
C PHE A 250 -1.87 -1.53 -10.47
N MET A 251 -1.16 -0.85 -11.37
CA MET A 251 -1.64 0.34 -12.08
C MET A 251 -2.88 0.04 -12.91
N LEU A 252 -2.87 -1.08 -13.65
CA LEU A 252 -4.03 -1.52 -14.43
C LEU A 252 -5.24 -1.83 -13.54
N ALA A 253 -5.03 -2.46 -12.37
CA ALA A 253 -6.09 -2.77 -11.42
C ALA A 253 -6.78 -1.50 -10.90
N ILE A 254 -6.03 -0.42 -10.65
CA ILE A 254 -6.59 0.88 -10.24
C ILE A 254 -7.01 1.78 -11.41
N ARG A 255 -7.15 1.19 -12.62
CA ARG A 255 -7.56 1.85 -13.87
C ARG A 255 -6.65 3.00 -14.30
N GLN A 256 -5.36 2.90 -13.98
CA GLN A 256 -4.34 3.86 -14.39
C GLN A 256 -3.46 3.26 -15.49
N THR A 257 -2.95 4.12 -16.37
CA THR A 257 -1.97 3.71 -17.37
C THR A 257 -0.60 3.66 -16.69
N PRO A 258 0.12 2.52 -16.73
CA PRO A 258 1.50 2.47 -16.27
C PRO A 258 2.33 3.50 -17.05
N PRO A 259 3.24 4.24 -16.41
CA PRO A 259 4.25 5.02 -17.11
C PRO A 259 4.92 4.14 -18.18
N GLY A 260 4.99 4.63 -19.42
CA GLY A 260 5.87 4.02 -20.42
C GLY A 260 7.32 4.09 -19.94
N GLU A 261 8.20 3.25 -20.48
CA GLU A 261 9.62 3.15 -20.07
C GLU A 261 10.47 4.44 -20.25
N ASN A 262 9.86 5.56 -20.64
CA ASN A 262 10.56 6.80 -20.80
C ASN A 262 10.56 7.57 -19.47
N PRO A 263 11.73 7.75 -18.81
CA PRO A 263 11.84 8.72 -17.74
C PRO A 263 11.48 10.10 -18.31
N ILE A 264 10.74 10.88 -17.53
CA ILE A 264 10.43 12.27 -17.82
C ILE A 264 11.76 12.97 -18.15
N THR A 265 11.92 13.37 -19.42
CA THR A 265 13.03 14.17 -19.93
C THR A 265 12.90 15.62 -19.52
#